data_AF-A0A3N1QRW0-F1
#
_entry.id   AF-A0A3N1QRW0-F1
#
_cell.length_a   1.000
_cell.length_b   1.000
_cell.length_c   1.000
_cell.angle_alpha   90.00
_cell.angle_beta   90.00
_cell.angle_gamma   90.00
#
_symmetry.space_group_name_H-M   'P 1'
#
loop_
_entity.id
_entity.type
_entity.pdbx_description
1 polymer ?
#
loop_
_entity_poly.entity_id
_entity_poly.type
_entity_poly.pdbx_seq_one_letter_code
_entity_poly.pdbx_strand_id
1 'polypeptide(L)'
;MSDLASAESTSGDEAGENGIMSDRSSTFVGWITALAVFGLLAAYFTWIGLQNVITVPPLISKNYSFYRANGLDGLVKPLPWVQLIVALVAPAVAYLGAVLIGRRRSLGRRIVLLLAAACAASAISASVSAYVTSTYQL
;
A
#
# COMPACT_ATOMS: atom_id res chain seq x y z
N MET A 1 -32.74 51.70 -23.37
CA MET A 1 -32.84 50.42 -24.11
C MET A 1 -31.47 49.76 -24.34
N SER A 2 -30.36 50.42 -24.02
CA SER A 2 -28.98 49.89 -24.10
C SER A 2 -28.51 49.15 -22.83
N ASP A 3 -29.10 49.43 -21.66
CA ASP A 3 -28.62 48.88 -20.39
C ASP A 3 -29.02 47.42 -20.11
N LEU A 4 -30.04 46.91 -20.82
CA LEU A 4 -30.49 45.52 -20.65
C LEU A 4 -29.64 44.51 -21.41
N ALA A 5 -28.90 44.94 -22.44
CA ALA A 5 -28.04 44.06 -23.23
C ALA A 5 -26.70 43.73 -22.53
N SER A 6 -26.20 44.64 -21.68
CA SER A 6 -24.93 44.45 -20.97
C SER A 6 -25.02 43.47 -19.79
N ALA A 7 -26.20 43.31 -19.19
CA ALA A 7 -26.40 42.44 -18.03
C ALA A 7 -26.49 40.95 -18.38
N GLU A 8 -26.82 40.60 -19.64
CA GLU A 8 -26.96 39.21 -20.06
C GLU A 8 -25.61 38.55 -20.40
N SER A 9 -24.64 39.34 -20.90
CA SER A 9 -23.33 38.82 -21.34
C SER A 9 -22.39 38.42 -20.19
N THR A 10 -22.53 39.03 -19.01
CA THR A 10 -21.64 38.78 -17.85
C THR A 10 -22.00 37.52 -17.07
N SER A 11 -23.21 36.99 -17.22
CA SER A 11 -23.63 35.79 -16.47
C SER A 11 -23.11 34.47 -17.06
N GLY A 12 -22.78 34.45 -18.35
CA GLY A 12 -22.35 33.25 -19.08
C GLY A 12 -20.86 32.89 -18.89
N ASP A 13 -19.98 33.88 -18.72
CA ASP A 13 -18.54 33.64 -18.58
C ASP A 13 -18.14 33.21 -17.16
N GLU A 14 -18.78 33.77 -16.12
CA GLU A 14 -18.46 33.42 -14.73
C GLU A 14 -18.90 31.99 -14.35
N ALA A 15 -19.96 31.47 -14.96
CA ALA A 15 -20.40 30.09 -14.73
C ALA A 15 -19.40 29.06 -15.31
N GLY A 16 -18.76 29.38 -16.43
CA GLY A 16 -17.78 28.51 -17.09
C GLY A 16 -16.41 28.49 -16.39
N GLU A 17 -15.94 29.63 -15.90
CA GLU A 17 -14.64 29.75 -15.26
C GLU A 17 -14.62 29.08 -13.87
N ASN A 18 -15.71 29.23 -13.11
CA ASN A 18 -15.89 28.57 -11.81
C ASN A 18 -16.00 27.04 -11.93
N GLY A 19 -16.61 26.54 -13.00
CA GLY A 19 -16.70 25.11 -13.31
C GLY A 19 -15.35 24.47 -13.61
N ILE A 20 -14.49 25.14 -14.40
CA ILE A 20 -13.17 24.61 -14.76
C ILE A 20 -12.19 24.63 -13.57
N MET A 21 -12.30 25.64 -12.69
CA MET A 21 -11.43 25.76 -11.52
C MET A 21 -11.78 24.74 -10.42
N SER A 22 -13.07 24.44 -10.21
CA SER A 22 -13.54 23.43 -9.25
C SER A 22 -13.21 22.00 -9.67
N ASP A 23 -13.22 21.69 -10.98
CA ASP A 23 -12.95 20.34 -11.49
C ASP A 23 -11.45 19.95 -11.39
N ARG A 24 -10.56 20.94 -11.56
CA ARG A 24 -9.12 20.74 -11.32
C ARG A 24 -8.79 20.60 -9.83
N SER A 25 -9.44 21.38 -8.96
CA SER A 25 -9.20 21.29 -7.51
C SER A 25 -9.71 19.98 -6.93
N SER A 26 -10.88 19.49 -7.37
CA SER A 26 -11.45 18.21 -6.94
C SER A 26 -10.56 17.03 -7.34
N THR A 27 -10.02 17.06 -8.56
CA THR A 27 -9.10 16.04 -9.08
C THR A 27 -7.78 16.02 -8.31
N PHE A 28 -7.23 17.19 -7.98
CA PHE A 28 -6.00 17.31 -7.20
C PHE A 28 -6.19 16.82 -5.76
N VAL A 29 -7.26 17.26 -5.09
CA VAL A 29 -7.59 16.82 -3.73
C VAL A 29 -7.80 15.30 -3.72
N GLY A 30 -8.58 14.76 -4.66
CA GLY A 30 -8.79 13.32 -4.78
C GLY A 30 -7.50 12.52 -4.98
N TRP A 31 -6.54 13.05 -5.73
CA TRP A 31 -5.23 12.42 -5.90
C TRP A 31 -4.40 12.41 -4.61
N ILE A 32 -4.34 13.55 -3.90
CA ILE A 32 -3.61 13.66 -2.63
C ILE A 32 -4.24 12.75 -1.57
N THR A 33 -5.57 12.72 -1.47
CA THR A 33 -6.28 11.82 -0.56
C THR A 33 -5.96 10.36 -0.87
N ALA A 34 -5.98 9.96 -2.15
CA ALA A 34 -5.63 8.60 -2.54
C ALA A 34 -4.18 8.25 -2.14
N LEU A 35 -3.21 9.14 -2.40
CA LEU A 35 -1.83 8.94 -1.98
C LEU A 35 -1.70 8.82 -0.46
N ALA A 36 -2.40 9.68 0.29
CA ALA A 36 -2.37 9.62 1.75
C ALA A 36 -2.93 8.30 2.29
N VAL A 37 -4.10 7.88 1.80
CA VAL A 37 -4.76 6.64 2.25
C VAL A 37 -3.93 5.41 1.88
N PHE A 38 -3.55 5.26 0.61
CA PHE A 38 -2.77 4.10 0.16
C PHE A 38 -1.33 4.11 0.70
N GLY A 39 -0.75 5.29 0.89
CA GLY A 39 0.56 5.45 1.53
C GLY A 39 0.53 5.04 2.99
N LEU A 40 -0.53 5.41 3.73
CA LEU A 40 -0.72 4.99 5.12
C LEU A 40 -0.92 3.48 5.23
N LEU A 41 -1.71 2.87 4.33
CA LEU A 41 -1.86 1.42 4.22
C LEU A 41 -0.50 0.74 3.97
N ALA A 42 0.29 1.24 3.01
CA ALA A 42 1.60 0.69 2.71
C ALA A 42 2.56 0.81 3.91
N ALA A 43 2.53 1.93 4.62
CA ALA A 43 3.30 2.15 5.85
C ALA A 43 2.88 1.16 6.96
N TYR A 44 1.58 0.94 7.14
CA TYR A 44 1.06 -0.03 8.10
C TYR A 44 1.52 -1.46 7.80
N PHE A 45 1.45 -1.91 6.55
CA PHE A 45 1.96 -3.24 6.17
C PHE A 45 3.48 -3.37 6.32
N THR A 46 4.22 -2.31 6.00
CA THR A 46 5.68 -2.26 6.21
C THR A 46 6.00 -2.39 7.71
N TRP A 47 5.23 -1.71 8.57
CA TRP A 47 5.37 -1.80 10.02
C TRP A 47 5.12 -3.22 10.54
N ILE A 48 4.08 -3.91 10.04
CA ILE A 48 3.84 -5.32 10.36
C ILE A 48 5.03 -6.19 9.93
N GLY A 49 5.55 -5.99 8.71
CA GLY A 49 6.71 -6.73 8.22
C GLY A 49 7.94 -6.52 9.10
N LEU A 50 8.16 -5.29 9.58
CA LEU A 50 9.26 -4.97 10.50
C LEU A 50 9.10 -5.69 11.83
N GLN A 51 7.89 -5.68 12.40
CA GLN A 51 7.59 -6.41 13.62
C GLN A 51 7.84 -7.91 13.45
N ASN A 52 7.46 -8.49 12.30
CA ASN A 52 7.71 -9.89 12.01
C ASN A 52 9.20 -10.21 11.94
N VAL A 53 10.01 -9.35 11.30
CA VAL A 53 11.47 -9.49 11.25
C VAL A 53 12.09 -9.51 12.66
N ILE A 54 11.55 -8.73 13.59
CA ILE A 54 12.07 -8.63 14.97
C ILE A 54 11.57 -9.79 15.84
N THR A 55 10.31 -10.18 15.71
CA THR A 55 9.62 -11.09 16.65
C THR A 55 9.71 -12.55 16.24
N VAL A 56 9.65 -12.88 14.94
CA VAL A 56 9.62 -14.26 14.46
C VAL A 56 10.93 -15.00 14.74
N PRO A 57 12.14 -14.44 14.50
CA PRO A 57 13.37 -15.19 14.73
C PRO A 57 13.60 -15.63 16.18
N PRO A 58 13.38 -14.78 17.21
CA PRO A 58 13.44 -15.20 18.61
C PRO A 58 12.42 -16.29 18.96
N LEU A 59 11.18 -16.21 18.45
CA LEU A 59 10.13 -17.21 18.69
C LEU A 59 10.53 -18.59 18.15
N ILE A 60 11.04 -18.64 16.91
CA ILE A 60 11.50 -19.88 16.29
C ILE A 60 12.72 -20.45 17.04
N SER A 61 13.68 -19.58 17.40
CA SER A 61 14.90 -19.99 18.09
C SER A 61 14.62 -20.61 19.47
N LYS A 62 13.58 -20.11 20.17
CA LYS A 62 13.12 -20.68 21.44
C LYS A 62 12.55 -22.10 21.28
N ASN A 63 11.87 -22.40 20.18
CA ASN A 63 11.40 -23.77 19.91
C ASN A 63 12.55 -24.73 19.57
N TYR A 64 13.62 -24.24 18.94
CA TYR A 64 14.77 -25.08 18.58
C TYR A 64 15.59 -25.55 19.77
N SER A 65 15.68 -24.77 20.85
CA SER A 65 16.34 -25.25 22.07
C SER A 65 15.57 -26.41 22.69
N PHE A 66 14.24 -26.40 22.63
CA PHE A 66 13.39 -27.52 23.04
C PHE A 66 13.61 -28.75 22.14
N TYR A 67 13.64 -28.59 20.81
CA TYR A 67 13.87 -29.73 19.91
C TYR A 67 15.24 -30.37 20.12
N ARG A 68 16.30 -29.57 20.24
CA ARG A 68 17.66 -30.07 20.52
C ARG A 68 17.75 -30.81 21.85
N ALA A 69 17.09 -30.29 22.89
CA ALA A 69 17.06 -30.93 24.20
C ALA A 69 16.34 -32.31 24.21
N ASN A 70 15.46 -32.55 23.22
CA ASN A 70 14.71 -33.80 23.09
C ASN A 70 15.24 -34.70 21.95
N GLY A 71 16.42 -34.42 21.38
CA GLY A 71 17.00 -35.20 20.28
C GLY A 71 16.27 -35.07 18.94
N LEU A 72 15.43 -34.04 18.79
CA LEU A 72 14.61 -33.78 17.59
C LEU A 72 15.34 -32.84 16.60
N ASP A 73 16.63 -33.06 16.38
CA ASP A 73 17.47 -32.15 15.56
C ASP A 73 16.98 -32.02 14.11
N GLY A 74 16.31 -33.05 13.57
CA GLY A 74 15.69 -33.03 12.24
C GLY A 74 14.53 -32.03 12.07
N LEU A 75 14.00 -31.48 13.16
CA LEU A 75 12.93 -30.47 13.13
C LEU A 75 13.48 -29.03 13.12
N VAL A 76 14.78 -28.85 13.33
CA VAL A 76 15.43 -27.54 13.27
C VAL A 76 15.57 -27.12 11.80
N LYS A 77 15.01 -25.96 11.45
CA LYS A 77 15.03 -25.41 10.09
C LYS A 77 15.79 -24.08 10.07
N PRO A 78 16.37 -23.68 8.93
CA PRO A 78 16.93 -22.33 8.79
C PRO A 78 15.82 -21.29 8.94
N LEU A 79 16.13 -20.13 9.53
CA LEU A 79 15.18 -19.03 9.69
C LEU A 79 14.69 -18.49 8.35
N PRO A 80 13.41 -18.07 8.23
CA PRO A 80 12.79 -17.63 6.97
C PRO A 80 13.14 -16.17 6.62
N TRP A 81 14.43 -15.82 6.64
CA TRP A 81 14.88 -14.43 6.44
C TRP A 81 14.40 -13.82 5.13
N VAL A 82 14.44 -14.60 4.05
CA VAL A 82 13.99 -14.14 2.72
C VAL A 82 12.52 -13.75 2.77
N GLN A 83 11.67 -14.59 3.33
CA GLN A 83 10.23 -14.32 3.44
C GLN A 83 9.96 -13.11 4.34
N LEU A 84 10.69 -12.96 5.44
CA LEU A 84 10.56 -11.82 6.35
C LEU A 84 10.97 -10.50 5.68
N ILE A 85 12.08 -10.48 4.94
CA ILE A 85 12.55 -9.29 4.21
C ILE A 85 11.57 -8.94 3.08
N VAL A 86 11.07 -9.94 2.35
CA VAL A 86 10.06 -9.72 1.29
C VAL A 86 8.78 -9.13 1.88
N ALA A 87 8.28 -9.66 3.00
CA ALA A 87 7.10 -9.12 3.67
C ALA A 87 7.30 -7.66 4.15
N LEU A 88 8.53 -7.30 4.56
CA LEU A 88 8.89 -5.94 4.96
C LEU A 88 8.94 -4.97 3.76
N VAL A 89 9.61 -5.35 2.67
CA VAL A 89 9.96 -4.42 1.58
C VAL A 89 8.86 -4.35 0.51
N ALA A 90 8.11 -5.44 0.29
CA ALA A 90 7.12 -5.51 -0.77
C ALA A 90 6.04 -4.41 -0.72
N PRO A 91 5.45 -4.04 0.44
CA PRO A 91 4.43 -3.00 0.49
C PRO A 91 4.95 -1.63 0.03
N ALA A 92 6.14 -1.24 0.50
CA ALA A 92 6.77 0.02 0.12
C ALA A 92 7.12 0.06 -1.38
N VAL A 93 7.70 -1.02 -1.91
CA VAL A 93 8.06 -1.12 -3.33
C VAL A 93 6.82 -1.13 -4.23
N ALA A 94 5.77 -1.88 -3.84
CA ALA A 94 4.53 -1.93 -4.61
C ALA A 94 3.86 -0.54 -4.68
N TYR A 95 3.81 0.18 -3.55
CA TYR A 95 3.26 1.54 -3.50
C TYR A 95 4.06 2.51 -4.37
N LEU A 96 5.39 2.54 -4.21
CA LEU A 96 6.26 3.41 -5.02
C LEU A 96 6.17 3.07 -6.51
N GLY A 97 6.15 1.78 -6.86
CA GLY A 97 5.97 1.31 -8.23
C GLY A 97 4.65 1.80 -8.84
N ALA A 98 3.54 1.69 -8.11
CA ALA A 98 2.24 2.17 -8.56
C ALA A 98 2.23 3.71 -8.77
N VAL A 99 2.84 4.47 -7.86
CA VAL A 99 2.97 5.93 -7.99
C VAL A 99 3.77 6.31 -9.24
N LEU A 100 4.92 5.65 -9.47
CA LEU A 100 5.79 5.93 -10.61
C LEU A 100 5.12 5.59 -11.94
N ILE A 101 4.50 4.40 -12.04
CA ILE A 101 3.77 3.95 -13.24
C ILE A 101 2.55 4.84 -13.51
N GLY A 102 1.91 5.35 -12.46
CA GLY A 102 0.72 6.20 -12.54
C GLY A 102 0.96 7.61 -13.06
N ARG A 103 2.20 8.15 -13.04
CA ARG A 103 2.49 9.58 -13.30
C ARG A 103 1.89 10.17 -14.57
N ARG A 104 1.73 9.37 -15.65
CA ARG A 104 1.20 9.82 -16.94
C ARG A 104 -0.22 9.31 -17.26
N ARG A 105 -0.92 8.73 -16.28
CA ARG A 105 -2.27 8.15 -16.46
C ARG A 105 -3.35 9.06 -15.86
N SER A 106 -4.60 8.86 -16.28
CA SER A 106 -5.79 9.50 -15.70
C SER A 106 -6.00 9.09 -14.24
N LEU A 107 -6.69 9.92 -13.46
CA LEU A 107 -6.89 9.74 -12.02
C LEU A 107 -7.42 8.34 -11.68
N GLY A 108 -8.49 7.88 -12.35
CA GLY A 108 -9.08 6.57 -12.12
C GLY A 108 -8.09 5.41 -12.34
N ARG A 109 -7.26 5.48 -13.38
CA ARG A 109 -6.23 4.45 -13.62
C ARG A 109 -5.16 4.44 -12.53
N ARG A 110 -4.81 5.62 -11.97
CA ARG A 110 -3.84 5.68 -10.86
C ARG A 110 -4.40 5.04 -9.59
N ILE A 111 -5.67 5.29 -9.28
CA ILE A 111 -6.34 4.69 -8.12
C ILE A 111 -6.40 3.16 -8.27
N VAL A 112 -6.74 2.66 -9.46
CA VAL A 112 -6.73 1.21 -9.73
C VAL A 112 -5.34 0.62 -9.56
N LEU A 113 -4.27 1.32 -9.99
CA LEU A 113 -2.90 0.86 -9.78
C LEU A 113 -2.51 0.82 -8.30
N LEU A 114 -2.88 1.84 -7.52
CA LEU A 114 -2.65 1.87 -6.07
C LEU A 114 -3.40 0.74 -5.36
N LEU A 115 -4.66 0.50 -5.76
CA LEU A 115 -5.46 -0.60 -5.23
C LEU A 115 -4.84 -1.96 -5.58
N ALA A 116 -4.43 -2.17 -6.83
CA ALA A 116 -3.77 -3.40 -7.25
C ALA A 116 -2.46 -3.65 -6.49
N ALA A 117 -1.67 -2.60 -6.25
CA ALA A 117 -0.46 -2.68 -5.42
C ALA A 117 -0.77 -3.05 -3.96
N ALA A 118 -1.83 -2.47 -3.38
CA ALA A 118 -2.28 -2.80 -2.03
C ALA A 118 -2.78 -4.26 -1.93
N CYS A 119 -3.51 -4.75 -2.93
CA CYS A 119 -3.93 -6.14 -3.03
C CYS A 119 -2.73 -7.08 -3.14
N ALA A 120 -1.75 -6.75 -3.99
CA ALA A 120 -0.54 -7.56 -4.14
C ALA A 120 0.28 -7.62 -2.84
N ALA A 121 0.46 -6.48 -2.16
CA ALA A 121 1.13 -6.41 -0.87
C ALA A 121 0.40 -7.26 0.21
N SER A 122 -0.92 -7.17 0.25
CA SER A 122 -1.75 -7.97 1.15
C SER A 122 -1.61 -9.47 0.88
N ALA A 123 -1.66 -9.88 -0.39
CA ALA A 123 -1.52 -11.28 -0.79
C ALA A 123 -0.13 -11.85 -0.43
N ILE A 124 0.94 -11.06 -0.61
CA ILE A 124 2.30 -11.45 -0.21
C ILE A 124 2.37 -11.63 1.31
N SER A 125 1.85 -10.68 2.08
CA SER A 125 1.88 -10.74 3.55
C SER A 125 1.10 -11.95 4.09
N ALA A 126 -0.08 -12.23 3.52
CA ALA A 126 -0.87 -13.41 3.84
C ALA A 126 -0.14 -14.71 3.48
N SER A 127 0.50 -14.76 2.30
CA SER A 127 1.26 -15.93 1.85
C SER A 127 2.47 -16.22 2.73
N VAL A 128 3.20 -15.18 3.13
CA VAL A 128 4.35 -15.32 4.05
C VAL A 128 3.89 -15.82 5.41
N SER A 129 2.81 -15.27 5.94
CA SER A 129 2.24 -15.71 7.22
C SER A 129 1.84 -17.19 7.15
N ALA A 130 1.10 -17.59 6.10
CA ALA A 130 0.71 -18.97 5.89
C ALA A 130 1.91 -19.93 5.75
N TYR A 131 2.95 -19.52 5.01
CA TYR A 131 4.18 -20.30 4.86
C TYR A 131 4.90 -20.50 6.19
N VAL A 132 5.02 -19.44 6.99
CA VAL A 132 5.70 -19.49 8.29
C VAL A 132 4.92 -20.39 9.25
N THR A 133 3.60 -20.24 9.37
CA THR A 133 2.77 -21.11 10.22
C THR A 133 2.88 -22.58 9.80
N SER A 134 2.74 -22.89 8.50
CA SER A 134 2.80 -24.26 8.00
C SER A 134 4.18 -24.91 8.18
N THR A 135 5.26 -24.15 7.93
CA THR A 135 6.62 -24.70 7.93
C THR A 135 7.21 -24.86 9.32
N TYR A 136 6.91 -23.94 10.23
CA TYR A 136 7.48 -23.90 11.58
C TYR A 136 6.53 -24.43 12.66
N GLN A 137 5.31 -24.85 12.28
CA GLN A 137 4.30 -25.43 13.19
C GLN A 137 4.09 -24.53 14.42
N LEU A 138 4.01 -23.22 14.16
CA LEU A 138 3.66 -22.21 15.17
C LEU A 138 2.16 -22.23 15.45
#